data_AF-A0A5C1DGF1-F1
#
_entry.id   AF-A0A5C1DGF1-F1
#
_cell.length_a   1.000
_cell.length_b   1.000
_cell.length_c   1.000
_cell.angle_alpha   90.00
_cell.angle_beta   90.00
_cell.angle_gamma   90.00
#
_symmetry.space_group_name_H-M   'P 1'
#
loop_
_entity.id
_entity.type
_entity.pdbx_description
1 polymer ?
#
loop_
_entity_poly.entity_id
_entity_poly.type
_entity_poly.pdbx_seq_one_letter_code
_entity_poly.pdbx_strand_id
1 'polypeptide(L)'
;MSNLFQMRRDFMRRFDLPSPSRPEFQPEQLAMWQTMLDEELDELRQALADYRELPAQSPEQQLQSRAELTAEAVDVLNVVCGLLLSQGLPLEAMCEAIHDANLRKCVGGKVLRRADGKILKPEGWQPADKLGVIRLAQD
;
A
#
# COMPACT_ATOMS: atom_id res chain seq x y z
N MET A 1 13.54 -13.47 -7.27
CA MET A 1 12.71 -12.29 -7.56
C MET A 1 12.54 -11.54 -6.25
N SER A 2 12.92 -10.26 -6.20
CA SER A 2 12.73 -9.44 -4.99
C SER A 2 11.26 -9.02 -4.91
N ASN A 3 10.66 -9.07 -3.72
CA ASN A 3 9.33 -8.48 -3.52
C ASN A 3 9.43 -6.96 -3.29
N LEU A 4 8.31 -6.24 -3.37
CA LEU A 4 8.23 -4.78 -3.18
C LEU A 4 8.97 -4.32 -1.91
N PHE A 5 8.78 -5.01 -0.79
CA PHE A 5 9.36 -4.63 0.48
C PHE A 5 10.89 -4.81 0.52
N GLN A 6 11.40 -5.86 -0.13
CA GLN A 6 12.84 -6.07 -0.30
C GLN A 6 13.46 -5.00 -1.20
N MET A 7 12.80 -4.66 -2.30
CA MET A 7 13.23 -3.57 -3.19
C MET A 7 13.28 -2.24 -2.43
N ARG A 8 12.25 -1.94 -1.62
CA ARG A 8 12.19 -0.70 -0.85
C ARG A 8 13.28 -0.64 0.23
N ARG A 9 13.53 -1.73 0.97
CA ARG A 9 14.64 -1.78 1.94
C ARG A 9 16.00 -1.61 1.26
N ASP A 10 16.18 -2.18 0.07
CA ASP A 10 17.42 -2.02 -0.69
C ASP A 10 17.63 -0.56 -1.13
N PHE A 11 16.58 0.09 -1.63
CA PHE A 11 16.60 1.53 -1.90
C PHE A 11 16.97 2.32 -0.63
N MET A 12 16.25 2.12 0.48
CA MET A 12 16.49 2.87 1.71
C MET A 12 17.93 2.72 2.20
N ARG A 13 18.50 1.50 2.11
CA ARG A 13 19.90 1.26 2.45
C ARG A 13 20.88 2.00 1.54
N ARG A 14 20.63 2.04 0.23
CA ARG A 14 21.50 2.73 -0.75
C ARG A 14 21.43 4.25 -0.64
N PHE A 15 20.32 4.78 -0.14
CA PHE A 15 20.05 6.21 -0.01
C PHE A 15 20.17 6.72 1.44
N ASP A 16 20.72 5.91 2.35
CA ASP A 16 20.93 6.25 3.77
C ASP A 16 19.65 6.69 4.50
N LEU A 17 18.51 6.09 4.14
CA LEU A 17 17.24 6.32 4.82
C LEU A 17 17.10 5.34 6.00
N PRO A 18 16.80 5.83 7.22
CA PRO A 18 16.52 4.99 8.38
C PRO A 18 15.48 3.92 8.07
N SER A 19 15.79 2.67 8.43
CA SER A 19 14.87 1.54 8.38
C SER A 19 15.11 0.61 9.57
N PRO A 20 14.67 1.00 10.78
CA PRO A 20 14.86 0.20 11.99
C PRO A 20 14.31 -1.22 11.82
N SER A 21 14.97 -2.19 12.47
CA SER A 21 14.53 -3.60 12.42
C SER A 21 13.35 -3.92 13.34
N ARG A 22 12.96 -2.96 14.19
CA ARG A 22 11.87 -3.05 15.17
C ARG A 22 11.11 -1.74 15.22
N PRO A 23 9.83 -1.72 15.67
CA PRO A 23 9.05 -0.50 15.78
C PRO A 23 9.77 0.56 16.63
N GLU A 24 10.03 1.72 16.03
CA GLU A 24 10.73 2.82 16.65
C GLU A 24 10.13 4.14 16.14
N PHE A 25 9.82 5.06 17.06
CA PHE A 25 9.30 6.36 16.69
C PHE A 25 10.42 7.25 16.14
N GLN A 26 10.38 7.56 14.84
CA GLN A 26 11.39 8.33 14.13
C GLN A 26 10.76 9.64 13.61
N PRO A 27 10.68 10.71 14.44
CA PRO A 27 9.90 11.91 14.12
C PRO A 27 10.53 12.79 13.04
N GLU A 28 11.86 12.78 12.91
CA GLU A 28 12.60 13.76 12.11
C GLU A 28 12.22 13.74 10.62
N GLN A 29 11.81 12.58 10.11
CA GLN A 29 11.46 12.38 8.70
C GLN A 29 9.95 12.33 8.43
N LEU A 30 9.09 12.40 9.46
CA LEU A 30 7.64 12.26 9.26
C LEU A 30 7.07 13.39 8.38
N ALA A 31 7.58 14.61 8.53
CA ALA A 31 7.17 15.73 7.68
C ALA A 31 7.55 15.48 6.21
N MET A 32 8.76 14.98 5.95
CA MET A 32 9.21 14.62 4.60
C MET A 32 8.32 13.52 4.00
N TRP A 33 8.05 12.43 4.73
CA TRP A 33 7.17 11.37 4.25
C TRP A 33 5.74 11.84 4.00
N GLN A 34 5.23 12.76 4.81
CA GLN A 34 3.92 13.36 4.59
C GLN A 34 3.90 14.16 3.30
N THR A 35 4.89 15.05 3.08
CA THR A 35 5.01 15.83 1.85
C THR A 35 5.07 14.92 0.62
N MET A 36 5.95 13.92 0.64
CA MET A 36 6.06 12.96 -0.47
C MET A 36 4.72 12.24 -0.70
N LEU A 37 4.02 11.81 0.35
CA LEU A 37 2.75 11.12 0.18
C LEU A 37 1.68 12.05 -0.43
N ASP A 38 1.67 13.32 -0.04
CA ASP A 38 0.73 14.30 -0.59
C ASP A 38 1.02 14.57 -2.08
N GLU A 39 2.30 14.72 -2.46
CA GLU A 39 2.75 14.89 -3.85
C GLU A 39 2.33 13.71 -4.74
N GLU A 40 2.70 12.49 -4.37
CA GLU A 40 2.42 11.27 -5.14
C GLU A 40 0.91 10.97 -5.23
N LEU A 41 0.14 11.36 -4.20
CA LEU A 41 -1.32 11.25 -4.26
C LEU A 41 -1.95 12.26 -5.21
N ASP A 42 -1.39 13.46 -5.34
CA ASP A 42 -1.84 14.43 -6.34
C ASP A 42 -1.53 13.97 -7.77
N GLU A 43 -0.35 13.41 -8.00
CA GLU A 43 0.05 12.83 -9.30
C GLU A 43 -0.83 11.64 -9.67
N LEU A 44 -1.07 10.70 -8.74
CA LEU A 44 -1.99 9.58 -8.95
C LEU A 44 -3.42 10.04 -9.22
N ARG A 45 -3.89 11.12 -8.58
CA ARG A 45 -5.23 11.69 -8.85
C ARG A 45 -5.31 12.22 -10.28
N GLN A 46 -4.27 12.89 -10.76
CA GLN A 46 -4.21 13.39 -12.14
C GLN A 46 -4.18 12.23 -13.15
N ALA A 47 -3.28 11.25 -12.95
CA ALA A 47 -3.19 10.09 -13.83
C ALA A 47 -4.51 9.29 -13.87
N LEU A 48 -5.22 9.17 -12.73
CA LEU A 48 -6.55 8.56 -12.68
C LEU A 48 -7.60 9.37 -13.44
N ALA A 49 -7.55 10.71 -13.39
CA ALA A 49 -8.46 11.56 -14.16
C ALA A 49 -8.25 11.36 -15.66
N ASP A 50 -7.00 11.35 -16.12
CA ASP A 50 -6.66 11.13 -17.53
C ASP A 50 -7.07 9.71 -17.98
N TYR A 51 -6.85 8.70 -17.14
CA TYR A 51 -7.26 7.32 -17.42
C TYR A 51 -8.78 7.12 -17.51
N ARG A 52 -9.61 8.01 -16.95
CA ARG A 52 -11.07 7.92 -17.10
C ARG A 52 -11.54 8.28 -18.51
N GLU A 53 -10.76 9.11 -19.21
CA GLU A 53 -11.03 9.54 -20.58
C GLU A 53 -10.47 8.56 -21.64
N LEU A 54 -9.92 7.42 -21.20
CA LEU A 54 -9.29 6.41 -22.06
C LEU A 54 -10.08 6.04 -23.33
N PRO A 55 -11.42 5.85 -23.30
CA PRO A 55 -12.18 5.50 -24.51
C PRO A 55 -12.16 6.58 -25.61
N ALA A 56 -11.91 7.84 -25.25
CA ALA A 56 -11.90 8.98 -26.17
C ALA A 56 -10.50 9.30 -26.72
N GLN A 57 -9.45 8.64 -26.21
CA GLN A 57 -8.05 8.89 -26.54
C GLN A 57 -7.58 8.12 -27.79
N SER A 58 -6.55 8.63 -28.48
CA SER A 58 -5.85 7.89 -29.53
C SER A 58 -5.13 6.65 -28.96
N PRO A 59 -4.76 5.65 -29.78
CA PRO A 59 -4.02 4.47 -29.31
C PRO A 59 -2.74 4.81 -28.54
N GLU A 60 -2.00 5.82 -29.00
CA GLU A 60 -0.76 6.29 -28.36
C GLU A 60 -1.04 6.93 -27.00
N GLN A 61 -2.08 7.77 -26.92
CA GLN A 61 -2.52 8.39 -25.67
C GLN A 61 -3.02 7.34 -24.67
N GLN A 62 -3.72 6.30 -25.14
CA GLN A 62 -4.15 5.21 -24.27
C GLN A 62 -2.97 4.43 -23.69
N LEU A 63 -1.93 4.19 -24.49
CA LEU A 63 -0.70 3.56 -24.02
C LEU A 63 -0.02 4.44 -22.96
N GLN A 64 0.06 5.75 -23.18
CA GLN A 64 0.60 6.69 -22.21
C GLN A 64 -0.20 6.68 -20.91
N SER A 65 -1.52 6.86 -20.96
CA SER A 65 -2.38 6.89 -19.77
C SER A 65 -2.30 5.60 -18.94
N ARG A 66 -2.09 4.45 -19.60
CA ARG A 66 -1.83 3.17 -18.91
C ARG A 66 -0.49 3.15 -18.19
N ALA A 67 0.56 3.69 -18.83
CA ALA A 67 1.88 3.79 -18.24
C ALA A 67 1.87 4.71 -17.03
N GLU A 68 1.33 5.93 -17.17
CA GLU A 68 1.25 6.93 -16.09
C GLU A 68 0.44 6.39 -14.90
N LEU A 69 -0.79 5.88 -15.12
CA LEU A 69 -1.58 5.33 -14.01
C LEU A 69 -0.85 4.21 -13.26
N THR A 70 -0.04 3.42 -13.98
CA THR A 70 0.75 2.36 -13.36
C THR A 70 1.93 2.92 -12.57
N ALA A 71 2.65 3.89 -13.14
CA ALA A 71 3.82 4.51 -12.51
C ALA A 71 3.42 5.23 -11.21
N GLU A 72 2.46 6.16 -11.28
CA GLU A 72 2.03 6.95 -10.12
C GLU A 72 1.46 6.08 -9.00
N ALA A 73 0.76 4.99 -9.36
CA ALA A 73 0.28 4.05 -8.35
C ALA A 73 1.42 3.29 -7.66
N VAL A 74 2.49 2.96 -8.40
CA VAL A 74 3.69 2.31 -7.84
C VAL A 74 4.48 3.29 -6.98
N ASP A 75 4.51 4.57 -7.31
CA ASP A 75 5.22 5.57 -6.49
C ASP A 75 4.50 5.85 -5.17
N VAL A 76 3.17 5.91 -5.16
CA VAL A 76 2.40 5.86 -3.90
C VAL A 76 2.71 4.61 -3.08
N LEU A 77 2.81 3.42 -3.71
CA LEU A 77 3.21 2.20 -3.00
C LEU A 77 4.62 2.33 -2.40
N ASN A 78 5.57 2.91 -3.14
CA ASN A 78 6.94 3.11 -2.67
C ASN A 78 7.00 4.06 -1.48
N VAL A 79 6.27 5.17 -1.52
CA VAL A 79 6.25 6.17 -0.43
C VAL A 79 5.58 5.60 0.82
N VAL A 80 4.43 4.94 0.69
CA VAL A 80 3.75 4.31 1.83
C VAL A 80 4.62 3.20 2.45
N CYS A 81 5.26 2.36 1.62
CA CYS A 81 6.19 1.35 2.13
C CYS A 81 7.39 1.99 2.83
N GLY A 82 7.96 3.05 2.23
CA GLY A 82 9.09 3.80 2.80
C GLY A 82 8.76 4.40 4.15
N LEU A 83 7.62 5.07 4.27
CA LEU A 83 7.11 5.62 5.53
C LEU A 83 7.03 4.54 6.61
N LEU A 84 6.35 3.40 6.34
CA LEU A 84 6.16 2.36 7.34
C LEU A 84 7.48 1.69 7.76
N LEU A 85 8.36 1.42 6.79
CA LEU A 85 9.70 0.87 7.06
C LEU A 85 10.59 1.85 7.81
N SER A 86 10.42 3.16 7.61
CA SER A 86 11.19 4.19 8.33
C SER A 86 10.91 4.21 9.83
N GLN A 87 9.74 3.70 10.24
CA GLN A 87 9.32 3.56 11.64
C GLN A 87 9.56 2.13 12.17
N GLY A 88 10.24 1.28 11.41
CA GLY A 88 10.48 -0.13 11.74
C GLY A 88 9.21 -0.95 11.92
N LEU A 89 8.09 -0.54 11.31
CA LEU A 89 6.82 -1.24 11.44
C LEU A 89 6.86 -2.58 10.67
N PRO A 90 6.24 -3.65 11.20
CA PRO A 90 6.26 -4.99 10.61
C PRO A 90 5.31 -5.09 9.41
N LEU A 91 5.65 -4.41 8.32
CA LEU A 91 4.80 -4.23 7.14
C LEU A 91 4.34 -5.56 6.55
N GLU A 92 5.25 -6.52 6.34
CA GLU A 92 4.92 -7.84 5.81
C GLU A 92 3.92 -8.59 6.67
N ALA A 93 4.20 -8.71 7.98
CA ALA A 93 3.32 -9.40 8.90
C ALA A 93 1.95 -8.72 9.01
N MET A 94 1.89 -7.39 8.94
CA MET A 94 0.63 -6.65 8.91
C MET A 94 -0.14 -6.89 7.60
N CYS A 95 0.55 -6.93 6.45
CA CYS A 95 -0.04 -7.28 5.16
C CYS A 95 -0.64 -8.69 5.19
N GLU A 96 0.09 -9.67 5.70
CA GLU A 96 -0.38 -11.06 5.86
C GLU A 96 -1.61 -11.14 6.76
N ALA A 97 -1.55 -10.53 7.95
CA ALA A 97 -2.67 -10.54 8.90
C ALA A 97 -3.94 -9.90 8.32
N ILE A 98 -3.80 -8.78 7.58
CA ILE A 98 -4.91 -8.12 6.89
C ILE A 98 -5.41 -8.97 5.71
N HIS A 99 -4.51 -9.60 4.95
CA HIS A 99 -4.86 -10.48 3.85
C HIS A 99 -5.70 -11.66 4.33
N ASP A 100 -5.27 -12.35 5.39
CA ASP A 100 -6.02 -13.45 6.00
C ASP A 100 -7.39 -12.99 6.49
N ALA A 101 -7.49 -11.81 7.10
CA ALA A 101 -8.76 -11.23 7.50
C ALA A 101 -9.67 -10.93 6.30
N ASN A 102 -9.11 -10.50 5.16
CA ASN A 102 -9.87 -10.30 3.94
C ASN A 102 -10.36 -11.63 3.35
N LEU A 103 -9.53 -12.68 3.33
CA LEU A 103 -9.92 -14.00 2.85
C LEU A 103 -11.02 -14.64 3.71
N ARG A 104 -11.02 -14.40 5.03
CA ARG A 104 -12.11 -14.83 5.93
C ARG A 104 -13.48 -14.21 5.61
N LYS A 105 -13.56 -13.21 4.72
CA LYS A 105 -14.85 -12.72 4.19
C LYS A 105 -15.50 -13.72 3.24
N CYS A 106 -14.73 -14.65 2.68
CA CYS A 106 -15.21 -15.74 1.85
C CYS A 106 -15.61 -16.92 2.74
N VAL A 107 -16.90 -17.25 2.74
CA VAL A 107 -17.45 -18.38 3.52
C VAL A 107 -18.05 -19.38 2.54
N GLY A 108 -17.52 -20.60 2.53
CA GLY A 108 -17.96 -21.65 1.60
C GLY A 108 -17.81 -21.28 0.12
N GLY A 109 -16.76 -20.53 -0.23
CA GLY A 109 -16.52 -20.07 -1.60
C GLY A 109 -17.39 -18.89 -2.05
N LYS A 110 -18.19 -18.30 -1.15
CA LYS A 110 -19.09 -17.18 -1.45
C LYS A 110 -18.72 -15.95 -0.63
N VAL A 111 -18.96 -14.77 -1.21
CA VAL A 111 -18.79 -13.47 -0.55
C VAL A 111 -20.10 -12.70 -0.56
N LEU A 112 -20.39 -11.98 0.51
CA LEU A 112 -21.48 -11.00 0.56
C LEU A 112 -21.02 -9.72 -0.15
N ARG A 113 -21.88 -9.16 -1.00
CA ARG A 113 -21.57 -7.93 -1.75
C ARG A 113 -22.66 -6.89 -1.55
N ARG A 114 -22.26 -5.63 -1.43
CA ARG A 114 -23.14 -4.46 -1.52
C ARG A 114 -23.45 -4.15 -3.00
N ALA A 115 -24.45 -3.32 -3.25
CA ALA A 115 -24.87 -2.90 -4.59
C ALA A 115 -23.75 -2.24 -5.44
N ASP A 116 -22.75 -1.61 -4.80
CA ASP A 116 -21.58 -1.02 -5.46
C ASP A 116 -20.43 -2.03 -5.68
N GLY A 117 -20.65 -3.31 -5.43
CA GLY A 117 -19.66 -4.37 -5.58
C GLY A 117 -18.73 -4.56 -4.38
N LYS A 118 -18.81 -3.70 -3.35
CA LYS A 118 -17.98 -3.81 -2.13
C LYS A 118 -18.23 -5.15 -1.43
N ILE A 119 -17.15 -5.89 -1.17
CA ILE A 119 -17.19 -7.12 -0.37
C ILE A 119 -17.45 -6.77 1.10
N LEU A 120 -18.51 -7.35 1.66
CA LEU A 120 -18.95 -7.15 3.03
C LEU A 120 -18.37 -8.22 3.96
N LYS A 121 -18.40 -7.92 5.26
CA LYS A 121 -18.02 -8.87 6.32
C LYS A 121 -19.21 -9.81 6.57
N PRO A 122 -19.01 -11.14 6.61
CA PRO A 122 -20.05 -12.09 7.00
C PRO A 122 -20.30 -12.04 8.51
N GLU A 123 -21.38 -12.71 8.95
CA GLU A 123 -21.65 -12.92 10.37
C GLU A 123 -20.47 -13.66 11.05
N GLY A 124 -20.14 -13.26 12.28
CA GLY A 124 -19.05 -13.85 13.06
C GLY A 124 -17.63 -13.50 12.58
N TRP A 125 -17.47 -12.69 11.52
CA TRP A 125 -16.16 -12.31 10.99
C TRP A 125 -15.27 -11.63 12.04
N GLN A 126 -14.00 -12.06 12.11
CA GLN A 126 -13.00 -11.51 13.03
C GLN A 126 -11.95 -10.66 12.30
N PRO A 127 -11.64 -9.46 12.80
CA PRO A 127 -10.59 -8.61 12.23
C PRO A 127 -9.19 -9.24 12.38
N ALA A 128 -8.23 -8.68 11.65
CA ALA A 128 -6.80 -8.96 11.89
C ALA A 128 -6.41 -8.50 13.30
N ASP A 129 -5.62 -9.31 14.02
CA ASP A 129 -5.02 -8.91 15.31
C ASP A 129 -3.82 -7.99 15.08
N LYS A 130 -4.09 -6.72 14.78
CA LYS A 130 -3.07 -5.70 14.54
C LYS A 130 -2.18 -5.47 15.74
N LEU A 131 -2.73 -5.57 16.96
CA LEU A 131 -2.00 -5.36 18.20
C LEU A 131 -1.03 -6.52 18.45
N GLY A 132 -1.45 -7.76 18.21
CA GLY A 132 -0.58 -8.93 18.26
C GLY A 132 0.61 -8.81 17.31
N VAL A 133 0.38 -8.36 16.07
CA VAL A 133 1.45 -8.12 15.10
C VAL A 133 2.46 -7.10 15.61
N ILE A 134 2.02 -5.97 16.18
CA ILE A 134 2.94 -4.96 16.73
C ILE A 134 3.71 -5.50 17.94
N ARG A 135 3.03 -6.18 18.88
CA ARG A 135 3.71 -6.75 20.07
C ARG A 135 4.83 -7.71 19.68
N LEU A 136 4.57 -8.62 18.75
CA LEU A 136 5.57 -9.59 18.27
C LEU A 136 6.78 -8.93 17.59
N ALA A 137 6.61 -7.74 17.02
CA ALA A 137 7.71 -7.01 16.37
C ALA A 137 8.56 -6.21 17.36
N GLN A 138 8.08 -6.00 18.60
CA GLN A 138 8.81 -5.29 19.66
C GLN A 138 9.75 -6.21 20.44
N ASP A 139 9.45 -7.51 20.50
CA ASP A 139 10.24 -8.54 21.19
C ASP A 139 11.59 -8.83 20.49
#